data_AF-A0A1F8B9P0-F1
#
_entry.id   AF-A0A1F8B9P0-F1
#
_cell.length_a   1.000
_cell.length_b   1.000
_cell.length_c   1.000
_cell.angle_alpha   90.00
_cell.angle_beta   90.00
_cell.angle_gamma   90.00
#
_symmetry.space_group_name_H-M   'P 1'
#
loop_
_entity.id
_entity.type
_entity.pdbx_description
1 polymer ?
#
loop_
_entity_poly.entity_id
_entity_poly.type
_entity_poly.pdbx_seq_one_letter_code
_entity_poly.pdbx_strand_id
1 'polypeptide(L)'
;MNKISDQPEKLITSKMPGETESQYTAFLLYCEVGSVSKLIQAWQQICRNPVGELSVIFGTKLGNLPSERTIERWSVKYQWIKRADKKLTEDLESLKKKSTQIRQKRAYLITEAFWSKLQALKKQMQAGEPATVQEVKALWEMHRTEFGESIGKHQIVGGIDEAEQKPLTPEEEKLSKEITKLEMEFNKKQLEDNKDDSSS
;
A
#
# COMPACT_ATOMS: atom_id res chain seq x y z
N MET A 1 -26.48 -9.82 6.45
CA MET A 1 -25.35 -10.75 6.66
C MET A 1 -24.79 -11.13 5.30
N ASN A 2 -23.80 -10.38 4.82
CA ASN A 2 -23.16 -10.69 3.54
C ASN A 2 -22.19 -11.84 3.76
N LYS A 3 -22.47 -12.98 3.13
CA LYS A 3 -21.54 -14.10 3.05
C LYS A 3 -20.28 -13.58 2.36
N ILE A 4 -19.21 -13.43 3.14
CA ILE A 4 -17.87 -13.24 2.59
C ILE A 4 -17.59 -14.52 1.81
N SER A 5 -17.49 -14.36 0.50
CA SER A 5 -17.20 -15.44 -0.43
C SER A 5 -15.81 -16.01 -0.11
N ASP A 6 -15.74 -17.05 0.71
CA ASP A 6 -14.55 -17.89 0.95
C ASP A 6 -14.26 -18.80 -0.26
N GLN A 7 -14.27 -18.24 -1.46
CA GLN A 7 -13.66 -18.89 -2.60
C GLN A 7 -12.21 -18.39 -2.68
N PRO A 8 -11.20 -19.27 -2.56
CA PRO A 8 -9.82 -18.85 -2.81
C PRO A 8 -9.80 -18.30 -4.23
N GLU A 9 -9.42 -17.03 -4.38
CA GLU A 9 -9.12 -16.43 -5.68
C GLU A 9 -8.07 -17.33 -6.34
N LYS A 10 -8.53 -18.22 -7.23
CA LYS A 10 -7.72 -19.22 -7.88
C LYS A 10 -6.86 -18.46 -8.88
N LEU A 11 -5.67 -18.04 -8.44
CA LEU A 11 -4.70 -17.32 -9.27
C LEU A 11 -4.56 -18.02 -10.61
N ILE A 12 -4.69 -17.27 -11.71
CA ILE A 12 -4.68 -17.83 -13.06
C ILE A 12 -3.27 -18.32 -13.42
N THR A 13 -2.24 -17.90 -12.69
CA THR A 13 -0.90 -18.48 -12.73
C THR A 13 -0.78 -19.85 -12.08
N SER A 14 -1.87 -20.62 -12.06
CA SER A 14 -1.85 -22.04 -11.77
C SER A 14 -0.84 -22.82 -12.64
N LYS A 15 -0.38 -23.96 -12.11
CA LYS A 15 0.50 -24.91 -12.78
C LYS A 15 -0.04 -25.28 -14.16
N MET A 16 0.77 -25.13 -15.21
CA MET A 16 0.31 -25.42 -16.56
C MET A 16 0.18 -26.93 -16.82
N PRO A 17 -0.68 -27.35 -17.78
CA PRO A 17 -0.74 -28.74 -18.21
C PRO A 17 0.64 -29.24 -18.67
N GLY A 18 1.13 -30.33 -18.06
CA GLY A 18 2.44 -30.90 -18.36
C GLY A 18 3.65 -30.14 -17.77
N GLU A 19 3.42 -29.16 -16.88
CA GLU A 19 4.45 -28.60 -15.99
C GLU A 19 4.60 -29.55 -14.79
N THR A 20 5.81 -29.88 -14.36
CA THR A 20 6.03 -30.64 -13.11
C THR A 20 5.93 -29.72 -11.90
N GLU A 21 5.83 -30.28 -10.69
CA GLU A 21 5.80 -29.44 -9.48
C GLU A 21 7.11 -28.67 -9.29
N SER A 22 8.26 -29.28 -9.57
CA SER A 22 9.57 -28.61 -9.54
C SER A 22 9.66 -27.47 -10.58
N GLN A 23 9.18 -27.69 -11.80
CA GLN A 23 9.14 -26.65 -12.85
C GLN A 23 8.26 -25.46 -12.47
N TYR A 24 7.08 -25.75 -11.92
CA TYR A 24 6.18 -24.71 -11.44
C TYR A 24 6.76 -23.95 -10.24
N THR A 25 7.40 -24.66 -9.32
CA THR A 25 8.08 -24.07 -8.16
C THR A 25 9.25 -23.18 -8.60
N ALA A 26 9.98 -23.59 -9.63
CA ALA A 26 11.02 -22.76 -10.26
C ALA A 26 10.44 -21.51 -10.92
N PHE A 27 9.27 -21.60 -11.57
CA PHE A 27 8.56 -20.42 -12.07
C PHE A 27 8.15 -19.47 -10.93
N LEU A 28 7.66 -19.98 -9.80
CA LEU A 28 7.33 -19.15 -8.65
C LEU A 28 8.57 -18.45 -8.09
N LEU A 29 9.69 -19.17 -7.91
CA LEU A 29 10.94 -18.56 -7.47
C LEU A 29 11.45 -17.53 -8.50
N TYR A 30 11.25 -17.77 -9.80
CA TYR A 30 11.55 -16.80 -10.85
C TYR A 30 10.76 -15.50 -10.68
N CYS A 31 9.48 -15.58 -10.26
CA CYS A 31 8.66 -14.40 -10.01
C CYS A 31 9.20 -13.56 -8.84
N GLU A 32 9.79 -14.19 -7.81
CA GLU A 32 10.37 -13.49 -6.66
C GLU A 32 11.69 -12.79 -7.02
N VAL A 33 12.53 -13.42 -7.84
CA VAL A 33 13.90 -12.93 -8.12
C VAL A 33 14.04 -12.17 -9.45
N GLY A 34 13.06 -12.30 -10.35
CA GLY A 34 12.93 -11.53 -11.59
C GLY A 34 13.90 -11.87 -12.72
N SER A 35 14.76 -12.88 -12.58
CA SER A 35 15.65 -13.31 -13.68
C SER A 35 16.11 -14.76 -13.54
N VAL A 36 16.47 -15.39 -14.66
CA VAL A 36 16.98 -16.78 -14.68
C VAL A 36 18.32 -16.89 -13.94
N SER A 37 19.21 -15.92 -14.09
CA SER A 37 20.50 -15.92 -13.39
C SER A 37 20.32 -15.87 -11.87
N LYS A 38 19.48 -14.96 -11.37
CA LYS A 38 19.17 -14.86 -9.93
C LYS A 38 18.42 -16.09 -9.41
N LEU A 39 17.54 -16.68 -10.22
CA LEU A 39 16.88 -17.95 -9.89
C LEU A 39 17.91 -19.05 -9.64
N ILE A 40 18.88 -19.21 -10.53
CA ILE A 40 19.93 -20.23 -10.38
C ILE A 40 20.72 -19.99 -9.11
N GLN A 41 21.11 -18.75 -8.82
CA GLN A 41 21.82 -18.40 -7.58
C GLN A 41 20.98 -18.71 -6.33
N ALA A 42 19.72 -18.31 -6.31
CA ALA A 42 18.81 -18.56 -5.20
C ALA A 42 18.57 -20.07 -4.99
N TRP A 43 18.37 -20.82 -6.08
CA TRP A 43 18.19 -22.27 -6.02
C TRP A 43 19.47 -22.97 -5.54
N GLN A 44 20.66 -22.54 -6.00
CA GLN A 44 21.93 -23.03 -5.46
C GLN A 44 22.05 -22.80 -3.95
N GLN A 45 21.65 -21.63 -3.47
CA GLN A 45 21.65 -21.30 -2.05
C GLN A 45 20.69 -22.20 -1.26
N ILE A 46 19.46 -22.37 -1.74
CA ILE A 46 18.45 -23.24 -1.13
C ILE A 46 18.95 -24.70 -1.04
N CYS A 47 19.60 -25.21 -2.09
CA CYS A 47 20.14 -26.57 -2.09
C CYS A 47 21.35 -26.74 -1.17
N ARG A 48 22.24 -25.74 -1.08
CA ARG A 48 23.50 -25.85 -0.34
C ARG A 48 23.34 -25.54 1.15
N ASN A 49 22.55 -24.51 1.48
CA ASN A 49 22.33 -24.02 2.83
C ASN A 49 20.84 -23.64 2.97
N PRO A 50 19.95 -24.59 3.34
CA PRO A 50 18.51 -24.36 3.44
C PRO A 50 18.17 -23.52 4.67
N VAL A 51 18.58 -22.26 4.67
CA VAL A 51 18.31 -21.27 5.70
C VAL A 51 17.54 -20.10 5.05
N GLY A 52 16.59 -19.53 5.79
CA GLY A 52 15.79 -18.39 5.33
C GLY A 52 14.45 -18.76 4.70
N GLU A 53 13.63 -17.72 4.47
CA GLU A 53 12.24 -17.83 4.05
C GLU A 53 12.07 -18.54 2.70
N LEU A 54 12.93 -18.23 1.71
CA LEU A 54 12.91 -18.90 0.41
C LEU A 54 13.19 -20.40 0.52
N SER A 55 14.07 -20.82 1.44
CA SER A 55 14.37 -22.23 1.65
C SER A 55 13.18 -22.99 2.23
N VAL A 56 12.42 -22.36 3.14
CA VAL A 56 11.20 -22.94 3.72
C VAL A 56 10.09 -23.06 2.67
N ILE A 57 9.92 -22.03 1.85
CA ILE A 57 8.82 -21.98 0.86
C ILE A 57 9.11 -22.91 -0.33
N PHE A 58 10.34 -22.95 -0.82
CA PHE A 58 10.67 -23.59 -2.10
C PHE A 58 11.49 -24.89 -1.98
N GLY A 59 12.18 -25.11 -0.87
CA GLY A 59 13.20 -26.16 -0.74
C GLY A 59 12.66 -27.59 -0.93
N THR A 60 11.47 -27.89 -0.42
CA THR A 60 10.88 -29.24 -0.50
C THR A 60 10.39 -29.62 -1.89
N LYS A 61 10.11 -28.63 -2.76
CA LYS A 61 9.46 -28.82 -4.07
C LYS A 61 10.39 -28.59 -5.26
N LEU A 62 11.44 -27.79 -5.09
CA LEU A 62 12.42 -27.53 -6.14
C LEU A 62 13.22 -28.79 -6.50
N GLY A 63 13.69 -29.53 -5.49
CA GLY A 63 14.61 -30.65 -5.69
C GLY A 63 15.98 -30.20 -6.20
N ASN A 64 16.65 -31.07 -6.94
CA ASN A 64 18.01 -30.82 -7.43
C ASN A 64 18.03 -29.76 -8.54
N LEU A 65 19.03 -28.87 -8.48
CA LEU A 65 19.24 -27.83 -9.48
C LEU A 65 19.54 -28.43 -10.87
N PRO A 66 18.72 -28.15 -11.89
CA PRO A 66 19.00 -28.53 -13.27
C PRO A 66 20.09 -27.65 -13.91
N SER A 67 20.58 -28.06 -15.09
CA SER A 67 21.49 -27.23 -15.87
C SER A 67 20.84 -25.90 -16.29
N GLU A 68 21.64 -24.86 -16.46
CA GLU A 68 21.18 -23.54 -16.91
C GLU A 68 20.38 -23.62 -18.21
N ARG A 69 20.87 -24.37 -19.21
CA ARG A 69 20.16 -24.62 -20.48
C ARG A 69 18.79 -25.27 -20.29
N THR A 70 18.64 -26.12 -19.27
CA THR A 70 17.35 -26.76 -18.96
C THR A 70 16.36 -25.71 -18.43
N ILE A 71 16.82 -24.83 -17.54
CA ILE A 71 16.01 -23.76 -16.96
C ILE A 71 15.62 -22.73 -18.03
N GLU A 72 16.55 -22.33 -18.89
CA GLU A 72 16.25 -21.47 -20.03
C GLU A 72 15.17 -22.09 -20.93
N ARG A 73 15.30 -23.38 -21.25
CA ARG A 73 14.29 -24.10 -22.03
C ARG A 73 12.92 -24.09 -21.33
N TRP A 74 12.88 -24.25 -20.01
CA TRP A 74 11.62 -24.13 -19.26
C TRP A 74 11.04 -22.72 -19.32
N SER A 75 11.88 -21.69 -19.16
CA SER A 75 11.45 -20.30 -19.20
C SER A 75 10.77 -19.94 -20.53
N VAL A 76 11.31 -20.45 -21.64
CA VAL A 76 10.74 -20.26 -22.98
C VAL A 76 9.51 -21.13 -23.18
N LYS A 77 9.62 -22.46 -22.91
CA LYS A 77 8.53 -23.42 -23.11
C LYS A 77 7.27 -23.03 -22.34
N TYR A 78 7.45 -22.59 -21.11
CA TYR A 78 6.37 -22.22 -20.21
C TYR A 78 6.16 -20.71 -20.11
N GLN A 79 6.74 -19.92 -21.03
CA GLN A 79 6.49 -18.48 -21.19
C GLN A 79 6.57 -17.68 -19.87
N TRP A 80 7.63 -17.92 -19.08
CA TRP A 80 7.75 -17.37 -17.73
C TRP A 80 7.64 -15.85 -17.66
N ILE A 81 8.21 -15.11 -18.62
CA ILE A 81 8.13 -13.65 -18.67
C ILE A 81 6.66 -13.20 -18.74
N LYS A 82 5.92 -13.67 -19.75
CA LYS A 82 4.50 -13.32 -19.94
C LYS A 82 3.63 -13.74 -18.75
N ARG A 83 3.90 -14.92 -18.17
CA ARG A 83 3.18 -15.40 -16.99
C ARG A 83 3.50 -14.57 -15.75
N ALA A 84 4.75 -14.14 -15.56
CA ALA A 84 5.15 -13.32 -14.44
C ALA A 84 4.51 -11.92 -14.52
N ASP A 85 4.49 -11.29 -15.70
CA ASP A 85 3.82 -10.00 -15.90
C ASP A 85 2.31 -10.11 -15.60
N LYS A 86 1.68 -11.18 -16.07
CA LYS A 86 0.27 -11.46 -15.80
C LYS A 86 0.02 -11.70 -14.31
N LYS A 87 0.88 -12.49 -13.64
CA LYS A 87 0.82 -12.73 -12.19
C LYS A 87 0.88 -11.43 -11.42
N LEU A 88 1.84 -10.56 -11.77
CA LEU A 88 2.02 -9.28 -11.12
C LEU A 88 0.78 -8.40 -11.27
N THR A 89 0.18 -8.39 -12.46
CA THR A 89 -1.06 -7.65 -12.71
C THR A 89 -2.22 -8.17 -11.85
N GLU A 90 -2.40 -9.49 -11.79
CA GLU A 90 -3.42 -10.14 -10.96
C GLU A 90 -3.21 -9.88 -9.46
N ASP A 91 -1.96 -9.97 -8.99
CA ASP A 91 -1.60 -9.69 -7.61
C ASP A 91 -1.87 -8.22 -7.25
N LEU A 92 -1.52 -7.28 -8.14
CA LEU A 92 -1.81 -5.86 -7.96
C LEU A 92 -3.32 -5.59 -7.89
N GLU A 93 -4.12 -6.23 -8.73
CA GLU A 93 -5.58 -6.11 -8.68
C GLU A 93 -6.16 -6.68 -7.38
N SER A 94 -5.70 -7.84 -6.93
CA SER A 94 -6.11 -8.43 -5.65
C SER A 94 -5.72 -7.54 -4.48
N LEU A 95 -4.51 -6.97 -4.49
CA LEU A 95 -4.06 -6.01 -3.48
C LEU A 95 -4.89 -4.72 -3.48
N LYS A 96 -5.20 -4.15 -4.65
CA LYS A 96 -6.08 -2.98 -4.78
C LYS A 96 -7.46 -3.26 -4.20
N LYS A 97 -8.03 -4.42 -4.50
CA LYS A 97 -9.33 -4.86 -3.97
C LYS A 97 -9.30 -5.00 -2.44
N LYS A 98 -8.29 -5.66 -1.89
CA LYS A 98 -8.10 -5.80 -0.44
C LYS A 98 -7.91 -4.44 0.25
N SER A 99 -7.08 -3.57 -0.33
CA SER A 99 -6.88 -2.21 0.17
C SER A 99 -8.18 -1.41 0.19
N THR A 100 -8.96 -1.49 -0.89
CA THR A 100 -10.29 -0.85 -0.97
C THR A 100 -11.25 -1.37 0.09
N GLN A 101 -11.30 -2.69 0.31
CA GLN A 101 -12.13 -3.29 1.35
C GLN A 101 -11.71 -2.85 2.75
N ILE A 102 -10.41 -2.76 3.03
CA ILE A 102 -9.87 -2.27 4.30
C ILE A 102 -10.28 -0.82 4.52
N ARG A 103 -10.10 0.04 3.50
CA ARG A 103 -10.51 1.45 3.55
C ARG A 103 -12.01 1.58 3.80
N GLN A 104 -12.86 0.84 3.08
CA GLN A 104 -14.30 0.85 3.28
C GLN A 104 -14.70 0.42 4.69
N LYS A 105 -14.08 -0.65 5.23
CA LYS A 105 -14.35 -1.12 6.58
C LYS A 105 -13.94 -0.09 7.64
N ARG A 106 -12.78 0.55 7.46
CA ARG A 106 -12.29 1.61 8.36
C ARG A 106 -13.20 2.83 8.33
N ALA A 107 -13.57 3.30 7.14
CA ALA A 107 -14.52 4.40 6.96
C ALA A 107 -15.88 4.10 7.60
N TYR A 108 -16.40 2.87 7.44
CA TYR A 108 -17.62 2.43 8.09
C TYR A 108 -17.52 2.51 9.62
N LEU A 109 -16.48 1.95 10.23
CA LEU A 109 -16.30 1.95 11.69
C LEU A 109 -16.19 3.36 12.26
N ILE A 110 -15.43 4.24 11.60
CA ILE A 110 -15.30 5.65 12.01
C ILE A 110 -16.65 6.36 11.92
N THR A 111 -17.41 6.13 10.84
CA THR A 111 -18.74 6.72 10.65
C THR A 111 -19.73 6.25 11.71
N GLU A 112 -19.73 4.96 12.03
CA GLU A 112 -20.60 4.37 13.06
C GLU A 112 -20.27 4.92 14.46
N ALA A 113 -18.98 4.99 14.81
CA ALA A 113 -18.52 5.56 16.07
C ALA A 113 -18.88 7.05 16.19
N PHE A 114 -18.66 7.82 15.11
CA PHE A 114 -19.02 9.23 15.04
C PHE A 114 -20.53 9.44 15.25
N TRP A 115 -21.36 8.66 14.55
CA TRP A 115 -22.82 8.73 14.68
C TRP A 115 -23.30 8.39 16.09
N SER A 116 -22.78 7.31 16.69
CA SER A 116 -23.13 6.93 18.07
C SER A 116 -22.80 8.02 19.08
N LYS A 117 -21.63 8.66 18.95
CA LYS A 117 -21.22 9.76 19.84
C LYS A 117 -22.08 11.01 19.63
N LEU A 118 -22.43 11.36 18.39
CA LEU A 118 -23.37 12.45 18.11
C LEU A 118 -24.75 12.21 18.73
N GLN A 119 -25.26 10.99 18.67
CA GLN A 119 -26.55 10.64 19.29
C GLN A 119 -26.50 10.73 20.82
N ALA A 120 -25.41 10.29 21.44
CA ALA A 120 -25.20 10.43 22.88
C ALA A 120 -25.13 11.92 23.29
N LEU A 121 -24.35 12.72 22.55
CA LEU A 121 -24.23 14.17 22.79
C LEU A 121 -25.60 14.87 22.67
N LYS A 122 -26.38 14.53 21.65
CA LYS A 122 -27.74 15.06 21.46
C LYS A 122 -28.63 14.78 22.68
N LYS A 123 -28.58 13.55 23.23
CA LYS A 123 -29.35 13.17 24.42
C LYS A 123 -28.92 13.96 25.66
N GLN A 124 -27.61 14.12 25.88
CA GLN A 124 -27.07 14.91 26.99
C GLN A 124 -27.53 16.37 26.93
N MET A 125 -27.44 16.99 25.74
CA MET A 125 -27.90 18.36 25.53
C MET A 125 -29.41 18.51 25.79
N GLN A 126 -30.22 17.53 25.38
CA GLN A 126 -31.66 17.53 25.65
C GLN A 126 -31.98 17.35 27.15
N ALA A 127 -31.12 16.65 27.89
CA ALA A 127 -31.24 16.48 29.33
C ALA A 127 -30.71 17.67 30.15
N GLY A 128 -30.10 18.68 29.50
CA GLY A 128 -29.48 19.83 30.18
C GLY A 128 -28.14 19.51 30.84
N GLU A 129 -27.52 18.37 30.49
CA GLU A 129 -26.22 17.96 31.02
C GLU A 129 -25.07 18.65 30.25
N PRO A 130 -23.92 18.94 30.92
CA PRO A 130 -22.74 19.45 30.24
C PRO A 130 -22.19 18.40 29.25
N ALA A 131 -21.98 18.83 28.02
CA ALA A 131 -21.63 17.95 26.90
C ALA A 131 -20.19 18.21 26.42
N THR A 132 -19.36 17.16 26.34
CA THR A 132 -17.96 17.26 25.89
C THR A 132 -17.85 16.95 24.40
N VAL A 133 -17.25 17.87 23.61
CA VAL A 133 -17.21 17.79 22.14
C VAL A 133 -15.87 17.29 21.59
N GLN A 134 -14.83 17.12 22.43
CA GLN A 134 -13.48 16.77 21.97
C GLN A 134 -13.42 15.43 21.22
N GLU A 135 -14.05 14.37 21.74
CA GLU A 135 -14.12 13.07 21.07
C GLU A 135 -14.91 13.11 19.76
N VAL A 136 -15.98 13.91 19.73
CA VAL A 136 -16.81 14.12 18.53
C VAL A 136 -16.00 14.85 17.45
N LYS A 137 -15.20 15.85 17.84
CA LYS A 137 -14.29 16.56 16.93
C LYS A 137 -13.22 15.62 16.36
N ALA A 138 -12.59 14.80 17.20
CA ALA A 138 -11.59 13.83 16.74
C ALA A 138 -12.18 12.81 15.76
N LEU A 139 -13.37 12.28 16.05
CA LEU A 139 -14.08 11.36 15.15
C LEU A 139 -14.52 12.03 13.84
N TRP A 140 -14.89 13.31 13.88
CA TRP A 140 -15.18 14.11 12.69
C TRP A 140 -13.93 14.32 11.82
N GLU A 141 -12.78 14.64 12.41
CA GLU A 141 -11.51 14.79 11.68
C GLU A 141 -11.07 13.47 11.03
N MET A 142 -11.20 12.35 11.76
CA MET A 142 -10.96 11.01 11.22
C MET A 142 -11.93 10.70 10.07
N HIS A 143 -13.22 10.99 10.24
CA HIS A 143 -14.23 10.78 9.20
C HIS A 143 -13.88 11.56 7.93
N ARG A 144 -13.54 12.85 8.03
CA ARG A 144 -13.13 13.67 6.87
C ARG A 144 -11.92 13.09 6.15
N THR A 145 -10.91 12.64 6.89
CA THR A 145 -9.71 12.04 6.33
C THR A 145 -10.00 10.77 5.54
N GLU A 146 -10.87 9.89 6.05
CA GLU A 146 -11.24 8.65 5.35
C GLU A 146 -11.93 8.90 4.00
N PHE A 147 -12.71 9.98 3.94
CA PHE A 147 -13.43 10.41 2.74
C PHE A 147 -12.60 11.33 1.84
N GLY A 148 -11.31 11.54 2.15
CA GLY A 148 -10.37 12.29 1.31
C GLY A 148 -10.45 13.80 1.47
N GLU A 149 -11.11 14.30 2.52
CA GLU A 149 -11.16 15.72 2.84
C GLU A 149 -9.98 16.12 3.74
N SER A 150 -9.36 17.25 3.45
CA SER A 150 -8.25 17.79 4.26
C SER A 150 -8.74 18.37 5.59
N ILE A 151 -8.02 18.06 6.68
CA ILE A 151 -8.27 18.63 8.01
C ILE A 151 -7.66 20.04 8.16
N GLY A 152 -6.69 20.42 7.32
CA GLY A 152 -6.02 21.71 7.40
C GLY A 152 -6.86 22.90 6.91
N LYS A 153 -6.55 24.11 7.44
CA LYS A 153 -6.96 25.41 6.85
C LYS A 153 -6.34 25.68 5.46
N HIS A 154 -5.61 24.72 4.91
CA HIS A 154 -5.19 24.75 3.53
C HIS A 154 -6.36 24.20 2.74
N GLN A 155 -7.11 25.11 2.13
CA GLN A 155 -8.03 24.77 1.08
C GLN A 155 -7.20 24.08 -0.01
N ILE A 156 -7.20 22.75 -0.04
CA ILE A 156 -6.71 22.01 -1.21
C ILE A 156 -7.74 22.30 -2.30
N VAL A 157 -7.56 23.43 -2.99
CA VAL A 157 -8.36 23.81 -4.16
C VAL A 157 -7.96 22.82 -5.25
N GLY A 158 -8.73 21.74 -5.36
CA GLY A 158 -8.49 20.64 -6.30
C GLY A 158 -7.76 19.49 -5.64
N GLY A 159 -8.46 18.38 -5.43
CA GLY A 159 -7.84 17.12 -4.99
C GLY A 159 -6.62 16.78 -5.85
N ILE A 160 -5.66 16.07 -5.27
CA ILE A 160 -4.46 15.65 -5.99
C ILE A 160 -4.87 14.69 -7.10
N ASP A 161 -4.86 15.16 -8.34
CA ASP A 161 -5.04 14.31 -9.51
C ASP A 161 -3.72 13.57 -9.76
N GLU A 162 -3.67 12.31 -9.32
CA GLU A 162 -2.51 11.42 -9.49
C GLU A 162 -2.11 11.25 -10.97
N ALA A 163 -3.04 11.47 -11.92
CA ALA A 163 -2.76 11.38 -13.35
C ALA A 163 -1.99 12.60 -13.90
N GLU A 164 -2.00 13.73 -13.18
CA GLU A 164 -1.33 14.97 -13.58
C GLU A 164 0.04 15.17 -12.94
N GLN A 165 0.47 14.28 -12.04
CA GLN A 165 1.78 14.36 -11.41
C GLN A 165 2.90 14.10 -12.43
N LYS A 166 3.51 15.18 -12.92
CA LYS A 166 4.74 15.17 -13.70
C LYS A 166 5.92 15.62 -12.82
N PRO A 167 7.14 15.11 -13.05
CA PRO A 167 8.33 15.65 -12.41
C PRO A 167 8.41 17.16 -12.65
N LEU A 168 8.74 17.93 -11.60
CA LEU A 168 8.88 19.38 -11.73
C LEU A 168 9.94 19.70 -12.78
N THR A 169 9.65 20.68 -13.62
CA THR A 169 10.64 21.24 -14.52
C THR A 169 11.71 22.01 -13.72
N PRO A 170 12.92 22.23 -14.28
CA PRO A 170 13.99 22.93 -13.57
C PRO A 170 13.63 24.37 -13.13
N GLU A 171 12.70 25.01 -13.82
CA GLU A 171 12.19 26.33 -13.47
C GLU A 171 11.21 26.26 -12.29
N GLU A 172 10.30 25.28 -12.30
CA GLU A 172 9.36 25.02 -11.20
C GLU A 172 10.08 24.57 -9.93
N GLU A 173 11.18 23.82 -10.03
CA GLU A 173 12.03 23.47 -8.88
C GLU A 173 12.66 24.70 -8.24
N LYS A 174 13.12 25.68 -9.03
CA LYS A 174 13.68 26.92 -8.51
C LYS A 174 12.60 27.75 -7.82
N LEU A 175 11.44 27.88 -8.45
CA LEU A 175 10.30 28.60 -7.88
C LEU A 175 9.83 27.95 -6.58
N SER A 176 9.74 26.62 -6.55
CA SER A 176 9.37 25.84 -5.36
C SER A 176 10.35 26.09 -4.21
N LYS A 177 11.65 26.08 -4.49
CA LYS A 177 12.69 26.40 -3.49
C LYS A 177 12.58 27.84 -2.97
N GLU A 178 12.22 28.79 -3.82
CA GLU A 178 12.00 30.18 -3.42
C GLU A 178 10.76 30.34 -2.54
N ILE A 179 9.66 29.67 -2.88
CA ILE A 179 8.44 29.64 -2.07
C ILE A 179 8.72 29.05 -0.69
N THR A 180 9.41 27.89 -0.63
CA THR A 180 9.77 27.27 0.66
C THR A 180 10.64 28.19 1.52
N LYS A 181 11.59 28.92 0.92
CA LYS A 181 12.40 29.91 1.66
C LYS A 181 11.55 31.04 2.22
N LEU A 182 10.64 31.60 1.42
CA LEU A 182 9.74 32.66 1.86
C LEU A 182 8.80 32.19 2.99
N GLU A 183 8.28 30.97 2.91
CA GLU A 183 7.47 30.38 3.97
C GLU A 183 8.26 30.21 5.28
N MET A 184 9.51 29.74 5.18
CA MET A 184 10.40 29.62 6.34
C MET A 184 10.71 30.98 6.97
N GLU A 185 10.98 32.00 6.16
CA GLU A 185 11.23 33.37 6.64
C GLU A 185 10.01 33.99 7.30
N PHE A 186 8.82 33.79 6.72
CA PHE A 186 7.56 34.27 7.29
C PHE A 186 7.28 33.61 8.63
N ASN A 187 7.39 32.29 8.73
CA ASN A 187 7.18 31.55 9.98
C ASN A 187 8.20 31.93 11.05
N LYS A 188 9.45 32.18 10.66
CA LYS A 188 10.49 32.64 11.57
C LYS A 188 10.17 34.02 12.15
N LYS A 189 9.73 34.97 11.32
CA LYS A 189 9.29 36.31 11.78
C LYS A 189 8.10 36.22 12.74
N GLN A 190 7.09 35.41 12.41
CA GLN A 190 5.94 35.19 13.29
C GLN A 190 6.35 34.60 14.66
N LEU A 191 7.37 33.74 14.70
CA LEU A 191 7.88 33.17 15.96
C LEU A 191 8.73 34.17 16.77
N GLU A 192 9.37 35.13 16.11
CA GLU A 192 10.13 36.21 16.75
C GLU A 192 9.18 37.28 17.31
N ASP A 193 8.17 37.70 16.54
CA ASP A 193 7.15 38.66 16.96
C ASP A 193 6.35 38.15 18.19
N ASN A 194 6.06 36.84 18.24
CA ASN A 194 5.36 36.24 19.39
C ASN A 194 6.24 36.08 20.65
N LYS A 195 7.57 36.17 20.54
CA LYS A 195 8.47 36.13 21.71
C LYS A 195 8.55 37.49 22.40
N ASP A 196 8.54 38.58 21.62
CA ASP A 196 8.64 39.94 22.17
C ASP A 196 7.38 40.31 22.98
N ASP A 197 6.19 39.87 22.57
CA ASP A 197 4.92 40.08 23.31
C ASP A 197 4.82 39.28 24.63
N SER A 198 5.67 38.27 24.84
CA SER A 198 5.68 37.45 26.08
C SER A 198 6.61 37.98 27.18
N SER A 199 7.29 39.10 26.91
CA SER A 199 8.31 39.69 27.79
C SER A 199 7.96 41.10 28.32
N SER A 200 6.71 41.54 28.17
CA SER A 200 6.16 42.77 28.78
C SER A 200 5.18 42.47 29.92
#